data_AF-A0A4Q4WMN7-F1
#
_entry.id   AF-A0A4Q4WMN7-F1
#
_cell.length_a   1.000
_cell.length_b   1.000
_cell.length_c   1.000
_cell.angle_alpha   90.00
_cell.angle_beta   90.00
_cell.angle_gamma   90.00
#
_symmetry.space_group_name_H-M   'P 1'
#
loop_
_entity.id
_entity.type
_entity.pdbx_description
1 polymer ?
#
loop_
_entity_poly.entity_id
_entity_poly.type
_entity_poly.pdbx_seq_one_letter_code
_entity_poly.pdbx_strand_id
1 'polypeptide(L)'
;MLMFGFSINALSLFGLVLAIGIVVDDAIVVVENVERNIAEGLSPREATYKAMREVSGPIIAIALTLIAVFVPLAFMTGLTGQFYKQFALTISISTVISAFNSLTLSPALAALLLKSHDAPKDWLARAMDKGLGWIFRPFNRVFGAASESYGRSTSRVIGRKAVMLGIYLALIGATALLFNKVPGGFVPMQDKQYLVSFAQLPDGASLDRTEDVIRRMSDIALKHPGPERRDRVRHAQAV
;
A
#
# COMPACT_ATOMS: atom_id res chain seq x y z
N MET A 1 -13.36 2.60 -11.59
CA MET A 1 -12.47 3.55 -12.30
C MET A 1 -13.05 4.01 -13.63
N LEU A 2 -13.40 3.09 -14.55
CA LEU A 2 -13.95 3.44 -15.87
C LEU A 2 -15.22 4.33 -15.79
N MET A 3 -16.16 3.99 -14.89
CA MET A 3 -17.39 4.79 -14.68
C MET A 3 -17.13 6.22 -14.18
N PHE A 4 -15.97 6.46 -13.55
CA PHE A 4 -15.58 7.78 -13.03
C PHE A 4 -14.60 8.50 -13.98
N GLY A 5 -14.36 7.96 -15.19
CA GLY A 5 -13.47 8.56 -16.19
C GLY A 5 -11.99 8.54 -15.80
N PHE A 6 -11.57 7.68 -14.87
CA PHE A 6 -10.16 7.59 -14.48
C PHE A 6 -9.39 6.63 -15.37
N SER A 7 -8.19 7.06 -15.78
CA SER A 7 -7.22 6.25 -16.49
C SER A 7 -6.36 5.43 -15.52
N ILE A 8 -5.76 4.36 -16.04
CA ILE A 8 -4.67 3.66 -15.35
C ILE A 8 -3.39 4.48 -15.57
N ASN A 9 -2.82 4.98 -14.48
CA ASN A 9 -1.56 5.69 -14.45
C ASN A 9 -0.76 5.30 -13.19
N ALA A 10 0.45 5.86 -13.03
CA ALA A 10 1.30 5.53 -11.89
C ALA A 10 0.61 5.76 -10.53
N LEU A 11 -0.21 6.81 -10.38
CA LEU A 11 -0.89 7.14 -9.13
C LEU A 11 -2.03 6.17 -8.81
N SER A 12 -2.83 5.79 -9.81
CA SER A 12 -3.87 4.78 -9.62
C SER A 12 -3.25 3.41 -9.31
N LEU A 13 -2.11 3.08 -9.92
CA LEU A 13 -1.38 1.84 -9.64
C LEU A 13 -0.78 1.85 -8.23
N PHE A 14 -0.21 2.97 -7.77
CA PHE A 14 0.23 3.10 -6.39
C PHE A 14 -0.94 2.94 -5.40
N GLY A 15 -2.08 3.56 -5.68
CA GLY A 15 -3.30 3.38 -4.89
C GLY A 15 -3.73 1.92 -4.84
N LEU A 16 -3.68 1.20 -5.97
CA LEU A 16 -4.01 -0.22 -6.03
C LEU A 16 -3.02 -1.08 -5.23
N VAL A 17 -1.71 -0.83 -5.35
CA VAL A 17 -0.67 -1.56 -4.62
C VAL A 17 -0.84 -1.41 -3.11
N LEU A 18 -1.11 -0.19 -2.63
CA LEU A 18 -1.40 0.03 -1.20
C LEU A 18 -2.71 -0.61 -0.77
N ALA A 19 -3.72 -0.61 -1.65
CA ALA A 19 -4.98 -1.29 -1.38
C ALA A 19 -4.84 -2.81 -1.26
N ILE A 20 -3.80 -3.45 -1.83
CA ILE A 20 -3.60 -4.91 -1.68
C ILE A 20 -3.50 -5.30 -0.20
N GLY A 21 -2.73 -4.56 0.61
CA GLY A 21 -2.61 -4.84 2.04
C GLY A 21 -3.96 -4.74 2.74
N ILE A 22 -4.66 -3.61 2.51
CA ILE A 22 -5.98 -3.35 3.10
C ILE A 22 -7.01 -4.44 2.72
N VAL A 23 -7.04 -4.85 1.45
CA VAL A 23 -8.02 -5.82 0.95
C VAL A 23 -7.75 -7.22 1.50
N VAL A 24 -6.48 -7.59 1.65
CA VAL A 24 -6.10 -8.92 2.16
C VAL A 24 -6.32 -9.01 3.67
N ASP A 25 -6.16 -7.92 4.42
CA ASP A 25 -6.38 -7.88 5.87
C ASP A 25 -7.80 -8.33 6.26
N ASP A 26 -8.83 -7.83 5.58
CA ASP A 26 -10.23 -8.22 5.87
C ASP A 26 -10.45 -9.72 5.70
N ALA A 27 -9.91 -10.29 4.62
CA ALA A 27 -10.07 -11.71 4.31
C ALA A 27 -9.29 -12.60 5.27
N ILE A 28 -8.07 -12.18 5.66
CA ILE A 28 -7.26 -12.89 6.67
C ILE A 28 -8.01 -12.94 7.99
N VAL A 29 -8.54 -11.82 8.48
CA VAL A 29 -9.25 -11.76 9.77
C VAL A 29 -10.44 -12.73 9.81
N VAL A 30 -11.20 -12.84 8.72
CA VAL A 30 -12.32 -13.78 8.62
C VAL A 30 -11.83 -15.23 8.67
N VAL A 31 -10.85 -15.59 7.83
CA VAL A 31 -10.36 -16.97 7.73
C VAL A 31 -9.64 -17.40 9.00
N GLU A 32 -8.84 -16.53 9.61
CA GLU A 32 -8.18 -16.77 10.89
C GLU A 32 -9.20 -16.98 12.01
N ASN A 33 -10.26 -16.18 12.07
CA ASN A 33 -11.27 -16.35 13.11
C ASN A 33 -12.11 -17.63 12.91
N VAL A 34 -12.33 -18.05 11.65
CA VAL A 34 -12.94 -19.35 11.34
C VAL A 34 -12.02 -20.48 11.80
N GLU A 35 -10.73 -20.42 11.48
CA GLU A 35 -9.72 -21.41 11.87
C GLU A 35 -9.64 -21.55 13.40
N ARG A 36 -9.60 -20.42 14.12
CA ARG A 36 -9.63 -20.40 15.59
C ARG A 36 -10.83 -21.15 16.15
N ASN A 37 -12.01 -20.91 15.58
CA ASN A 37 -13.24 -21.58 16.02
C ASN A 37 -13.28 -23.08 15.65
N ILE A 38 -12.65 -23.49 14.54
CA ILE A 38 -12.46 -24.91 14.21
C ILE A 38 -11.48 -25.56 15.20
N ALA A 39 -10.41 -24.87 15.59
CA ALA A 39 -9.46 -25.35 16.60
C ALA A 39 -10.11 -25.50 17.99
N GLU A 40 -11.15 -24.72 18.29
CA GLU A 40 -12.01 -24.89 19.48
C GLU A 40 -12.98 -26.10 19.38
N GLY A 41 -12.98 -26.82 18.26
CA GLY A 41 -13.75 -28.06 18.07
C GLY A 41 -15.07 -27.92 17.32
N LEU A 42 -15.39 -26.74 16.77
CA LEU A 42 -16.61 -26.55 15.98
C LEU A 42 -16.45 -27.13 14.56
N SER A 43 -17.56 -27.62 13.98
CA SER A 43 -17.56 -27.99 12.57
C SER A 43 -17.28 -26.76 11.68
N PRO A 44 -16.65 -26.87 10.50
CA PRO A 44 -16.30 -25.71 9.66
C PRO A 44 -17.47 -24.76 9.38
N ARG A 45 -18.67 -25.31 9.21
CA ARG A 45 -19.90 -24.53 9.00
C ARG A 45 -20.31 -23.74 10.26
N GLU A 46 -20.33 -24.39 11.42
CA GLU A 46 -20.68 -23.73 12.69
C GLU A 46 -19.62 -22.72 13.11
N ALA A 47 -18.34 -23.07 12.95
CA ALA A 47 -17.21 -22.18 13.16
C ALA A 47 -17.33 -20.91 12.32
N THR A 48 -17.74 -21.04 11.05
CA THR A 48 -17.95 -19.89 10.16
C THR A 48 -19.10 -19.01 10.65
N TYR A 49 -20.24 -19.58 11.05
CA TYR A 49 -21.34 -18.78 11.59
C TYR A 49 -20.97 -18.04 12.88
N LYS A 50 -20.25 -18.71 13.80
CA LYS A 50 -19.77 -18.07 15.03
C LYS A 50 -18.76 -16.97 14.71
N ALA A 51 -17.79 -17.27 13.84
CA ALA A 51 -16.78 -16.30 13.43
C ALA A 51 -17.40 -15.03 12.83
N MET A 52 -18.38 -15.17 11.92
CA MET A 52 -19.06 -14.03 11.33
C MET A 52 -19.85 -13.18 12.34
N ARG A 53 -20.39 -13.78 13.40
CA ARG A 53 -21.03 -13.01 14.49
C ARG A 53 -20.03 -12.16 15.27
N GLU A 54 -18.77 -12.61 15.36
CA GLU A 54 -17.70 -11.90 16.07
C GLU A 54 -17.07 -10.78 15.23
N VAL A 55 -16.84 -11.02 13.92
CA VAL A 55 -16.03 -10.12 13.09
C VAL A 55 -16.83 -9.20 12.15
N SER A 56 -18.11 -9.47 11.88
CA SER A 56 -18.88 -8.63 10.93
C SER A 56 -18.93 -7.16 11.34
N GLY A 57 -19.19 -6.89 12.63
CA GLY A 57 -19.21 -5.52 13.17
C GLY A 57 -17.87 -4.81 13.02
N PRO A 58 -16.76 -5.39 13.51
CA PRO A 58 -15.42 -4.87 13.29
C PRO A 58 -15.05 -4.60 11.83
N ILE A 59 -15.34 -5.52 10.90
CA ILE A 59 -15.03 -5.34 9.46
C ILE A 59 -15.78 -4.14 8.88
N ILE A 60 -17.08 -4.01 9.17
CA ILE A 60 -17.87 -2.85 8.72
C ILE A 60 -17.31 -1.56 9.32
N ALA A 61 -16.94 -1.56 10.59
CA ALA A 61 -16.36 -0.39 11.25
C ALA A 61 -15.01 0.02 10.63
N ILE A 62 -14.14 -0.93 10.33
CA ILE A 62 -12.86 -0.68 9.66
C ILE A 62 -13.09 -0.09 8.27
N ALA A 63 -13.97 -0.70 7.47
CA ALA A 63 -14.29 -0.23 6.13
C ALA A 63 -14.83 1.21 6.15
N LEU A 64 -15.78 1.51 7.04
CA LEU A 64 -16.34 2.86 7.19
C LEU A 64 -15.31 3.87 7.67
N THR A 65 -14.42 3.49 8.58
CA THR A 65 -13.34 4.36 9.09
C THR A 65 -12.34 4.70 7.98
N LEU A 66 -11.95 3.72 7.17
CA LEU A 66 -11.09 3.94 6.01
C LEU A 66 -11.76 4.88 5.00
N ILE A 67 -13.03 4.64 4.68
CA ILE A 67 -13.80 5.52 3.78
C ILE A 67 -13.87 6.94 4.35
N ALA A 68 -14.08 7.10 5.66
CA ALA A 68 -14.15 8.41 6.31
C ALA A 68 -12.83 9.19 6.25
N VAL A 69 -11.68 8.49 6.23
CA VAL A 69 -10.36 9.12 6.07
C VAL A 69 -10.06 9.49 4.61
N PHE A 70 -10.42 8.62 3.66
CA PHE A 70 -10.03 8.81 2.25
C PHE A 70 -11.02 9.64 1.43
N VAL A 71 -12.33 9.52 1.66
CA VAL A 71 -13.34 10.28 0.90
C VAL A 71 -13.14 11.80 0.93
N PRO A 72 -12.80 12.44 2.08
CA PRO A 72 -12.52 13.87 2.13
C PRO A 72 -11.42 14.32 1.16
N LEU A 73 -10.40 13.49 0.92
CA LEU A 73 -9.29 13.81 0.01
C LEU A 73 -9.76 13.96 -1.45
N ALA A 74 -10.87 13.32 -1.84
CA ALA A 74 -11.44 13.43 -3.17
C ALA A 74 -12.09 14.80 -3.47
N PHE A 75 -12.34 15.61 -2.43
CA PHE A 75 -12.90 16.95 -2.53
C PHE A 75 -11.83 18.06 -2.54
N MET A 76 -10.55 17.70 -2.40
CA MET A 76 -9.46 18.67 -2.51
C MET A 76 -9.39 19.24 -3.92
N THR A 77 -9.18 20.56 -4.02
CA THR A 77 -9.07 21.29 -5.29
C THR A 77 -7.61 21.51 -5.71
N GLY A 78 -7.40 22.00 -6.93
CA GLY A 78 -6.07 22.24 -7.50
C GLY A 78 -5.38 20.99 -8.05
N LEU A 79 -4.14 21.15 -8.54
CA LEU A 79 -3.35 20.07 -9.14
C LEU A 79 -3.09 18.93 -8.14
N THR A 80 -2.70 19.28 -6.92
CA THR A 80 -2.51 18.34 -5.81
C THR A 80 -3.79 17.55 -5.50
N GLY A 81 -4.94 18.23 -5.52
CA GLY A 81 -6.24 17.60 -5.31
C GLY A 81 -6.60 16.58 -6.39
N GLN A 82 -6.24 16.82 -7.66
CA GLN A 82 -6.45 15.84 -8.72
C GLN A 82 -5.66 14.54 -8.49
N PHE A 83 -4.42 14.65 -8.00
CA PHE A 83 -3.60 13.48 -7.66
C PHE A 83 -4.19 12.71 -6.46
N TYR A 84 -4.56 13.41 -5.40
CA TYR A 84 -5.19 12.77 -4.23
C TYR A 84 -6.55 12.17 -4.55
N LYS A 85 -7.33 12.78 -5.45
CA LYS A 85 -8.64 12.26 -5.85
C LYS A 85 -8.56 10.88 -6.49
N GLN A 86 -7.63 10.67 -7.42
CA GLN A 86 -7.43 9.36 -8.05
C GLN A 86 -6.97 8.31 -7.04
N PHE A 87 -6.05 8.70 -6.16
CA PHE A 87 -5.53 7.83 -5.10
C PHE A 87 -6.62 7.42 -4.09
N ALA A 88 -7.34 8.40 -3.55
CA ALA A 88 -8.40 8.22 -2.58
C ALA A 88 -9.55 7.37 -3.11
N LEU A 89 -10.03 7.66 -4.32
CA LEU A 89 -11.14 6.89 -4.90
C LEU A 89 -10.73 5.46 -5.23
N THR A 90 -9.47 5.22 -5.58
CA THR A 90 -8.95 3.86 -5.77
C THR A 90 -9.04 3.05 -4.48
N ILE A 91 -8.50 3.59 -3.38
CA ILE A 91 -8.50 2.91 -2.08
C ILE A 91 -9.92 2.74 -1.55
N SER A 92 -10.76 3.77 -1.59
CA SER A 92 -12.14 3.70 -1.08
C SER A 92 -12.96 2.65 -1.82
N ILE A 93 -12.89 2.61 -3.17
CA ILE A 93 -13.63 1.62 -3.96
C ILE A 93 -13.10 0.21 -3.67
N SER A 94 -11.78 0.02 -3.64
CA SER A 94 -11.18 -1.29 -3.29
C SER A 94 -11.58 -1.76 -1.90
N THR A 95 -11.64 -0.85 -0.92
CA THR A 95 -12.06 -1.14 0.46
C THR A 95 -13.53 -1.57 0.52
N VAL A 96 -14.42 -0.90 -0.21
CA VAL A 96 -15.84 -1.29 -0.29
C VAL A 96 -16.00 -2.68 -0.91
N ILE A 97 -15.28 -2.95 -2.00
CA ILE A 97 -15.31 -4.25 -2.66
C ILE A 97 -14.73 -5.33 -1.72
N SER A 98 -13.65 -5.04 -1.02
CA SER A 98 -13.04 -5.93 -0.01
C SER A 98 -14.03 -6.27 1.10
N ALA A 99 -14.63 -5.27 1.73
CA ALA A 99 -15.58 -5.49 2.81
C ALA A 99 -16.76 -6.34 2.35
N PHE A 100 -17.29 -6.07 1.16
CA PHE A 100 -18.34 -6.92 0.56
C PHE A 100 -17.85 -8.35 0.37
N ASN A 101 -16.67 -8.55 -0.22
CA ASN A 101 -16.08 -9.86 -0.47
C ASN A 101 -15.78 -10.63 0.84
N SER A 102 -15.30 -9.95 1.87
CA SER A 102 -14.98 -10.53 3.18
C SER A 102 -16.21 -10.89 3.99
N LEU A 103 -17.34 -10.18 3.80
CA LEU A 103 -18.60 -10.52 4.45
C LEU A 103 -19.42 -11.57 3.68
N THR A 104 -19.09 -11.85 2.42
CA THR A 104 -19.88 -12.75 1.55
C THR A 104 -19.07 -13.96 1.08
N LEU A 105 -18.10 -13.76 0.20
CA LEU A 105 -17.36 -14.83 -0.45
C LEU A 105 -16.38 -15.52 0.51
N SER A 106 -15.65 -14.75 1.32
CA SER A 106 -14.65 -15.29 2.25
C SER A 106 -15.24 -16.32 3.23
N PRO A 107 -16.36 -16.06 3.94
CA PRO A 107 -16.96 -17.07 4.80
C PRO A 107 -17.55 -18.25 4.01
N ALA A 108 -18.09 -18.02 2.80
CA ALA A 108 -18.59 -19.11 1.96
C ALA A 108 -17.47 -20.07 1.55
N LEU A 109 -16.32 -19.53 1.13
CA LEU A 109 -15.14 -20.33 0.79
C LEU A 109 -14.54 -20.99 2.03
N ALA A 110 -14.49 -20.30 3.16
CA ALA A 110 -14.02 -20.85 4.43
C ALA A 110 -14.85 -22.08 4.83
N ALA A 111 -16.18 -21.98 4.82
CA ALA A 111 -17.07 -23.08 5.17
C ALA A 111 -16.99 -24.28 4.20
N LEU A 112 -16.67 -24.04 2.91
CA LEU A 112 -16.59 -25.08 1.88
C LEU A 112 -15.22 -25.75 1.78
N LEU A 113 -14.14 -25.01 2.03
CA LEU A 113 -12.77 -25.47 1.79
C LEU A 113 -12.02 -25.86 3.07
N LEU A 114 -12.34 -25.27 4.23
CA LEU A 114 -11.69 -25.64 5.49
C LEU A 114 -12.20 -26.98 5.99
N LYS A 115 -11.27 -27.78 6.49
CA LYS A 115 -11.53 -29.09 7.10
C LYS A 115 -11.33 -29.01 8.60
N SER A 116 -12.02 -29.87 9.34
CA SER A 116 -11.73 -30.07 10.76
C SER A 116 -10.30 -30.58 10.95
N HIS A 117 -9.68 -30.23 12.08
CA HIS A 117 -8.35 -30.73 12.47
C HIS A 117 -8.31 -32.25 12.65
N ASP A 118 -9.45 -32.87 12.95
CA ASP A 118 -9.59 -34.33 13.08
C ASP A 118 -9.80 -35.04 11.74
N ALA A 119 -9.96 -34.30 10.64
CA ALA A 119 -10.12 -34.89 9.32
C ALA A 119 -8.79 -35.51 8.84
N PRO A 120 -8.83 -36.65 8.14
CA PRO A 120 -7.62 -37.27 7.60
C PRO A 120 -6.89 -36.28 6.67
N LYS A 121 -5.61 -36.01 6.97
CA LYS A 121 -4.78 -35.12 6.16
C LYS A 121 -4.73 -35.60 4.71
N ASP A 122 -5.04 -34.70 3.78
CA ASP A 122 -4.93 -34.98 2.34
C ASP A 122 -3.48 -35.32 1.95
N TRP A 123 -3.31 -35.95 0.79
CA TRP A 123 -1.99 -36.33 0.26
C TRP A 123 -1.05 -35.10 0.15
N LEU A 124 -1.59 -33.94 -0.23
CA LEU A 124 -0.85 -32.69 -0.35
C LEU A 124 -0.40 -32.16 1.02
N ALA A 125 -1.29 -32.17 2.01
CA ALA A 125 -0.96 -31.78 3.39
C ALA A 125 0.13 -32.68 3.99
N ARG A 126 0.06 -33.99 3.73
CA ARG A 126 1.10 -34.94 4.16
C ARG A 126 2.45 -34.70 3.46
N ALA A 127 2.43 -34.37 2.17
CA ALA A 127 3.65 -34.02 1.43
C ALA A 127 4.28 -32.73 1.95
N MET A 128 3.47 -31.69 2.22
CA MET A 128 3.94 -30.44 2.83
C MET A 128 4.51 -30.64 4.24
N ASP A 129 3.85 -31.42 5.10
CA ASP A 129 4.36 -31.72 6.44
C ASP A 129 5.72 -32.45 6.38
N LYS A 130 5.91 -33.33 5.39
CA LYS A 130 7.17 -34.06 5.22
C LYS A 130 8.28 -33.18 4.64
N GLY A 131 7.97 -32.29 3.70
CA GLY A 131 8.95 -31.42 3.03
C GLY A 131 9.30 -30.15 3.81
N LEU A 132 8.30 -29.49 4.39
CA LEU A 132 8.41 -28.18 5.05
C LEU A 132 8.17 -28.23 6.56
N GLY A 133 7.71 -29.35 7.12
CA GLY A 133 7.40 -29.45 8.55
C GLY A 133 8.61 -29.21 9.46
N TRP A 134 9.83 -29.45 8.97
CA TRP A 134 11.06 -29.12 9.71
C TRP A 134 11.28 -27.60 9.88
N ILE A 135 10.69 -26.77 9.01
CA ILE A 135 10.68 -25.31 9.10
C ILE A 135 9.48 -24.84 9.93
N PHE A 136 8.29 -25.40 9.69
CA PHE A 136 7.06 -24.97 10.36
C PHE A 136 7.04 -25.30 11.86
N ARG A 137 7.58 -26.45 12.28
CA ARG A 137 7.59 -26.85 13.70
C ARG A 137 8.37 -25.90 14.61
N PRO A 138 9.64 -25.52 14.33
CA PRO A 138 10.35 -24.55 15.14
C PRO A 138 9.70 -23.16 15.04
N PHE A 139 9.22 -22.76 13.86
CA PHE A 139 8.49 -21.49 13.69
C PHE A 139 7.27 -21.41 14.61
N ASN A 140 6.40 -22.42 14.60
CA ASN A 140 5.18 -22.46 15.43
C ASN A 140 5.52 -22.43 16.93
N ARG A 141 6.59 -23.12 17.35
CA ARG A 141 7.03 -23.11 18.76
C ARG A 141 7.53 -21.72 19.17
N VAL A 142 8.33 -21.06 18.33
CA VAL A 142 8.83 -19.72 18.59
C VAL A 142 7.68 -18.71 18.59
N PHE A 143 6.77 -18.80 17.62
CA PHE A 143 5.60 -17.93 17.52
C PHE A 143 4.69 -18.05 18.75
N GLY A 144 4.39 -19.28 19.20
CA GLY A 144 3.62 -19.51 20.43
C GLY A 144 4.29 -18.90 21.66
N ALA A 145 5.59 -19.17 21.87
CA ALA A 145 6.35 -18.61 22.98
C ALA A 145 6.42 -17.06 22.93
N ALA A 146 6.53 -16.49 21.74
CA ALA A 146 6.53 -15.05 21.53
C ALA A 146 5.16 -14.43 21.86
N SER A 147 4.07 -15.06 21.42
CA SER A 147 2.70 -14.62 21.72
C SER A 147 2.41 -14.61 23.22
N GLU A 148 2.79 -15.67 23.94
CA GLU A 148 2.65 -15.74 25.41
C GLU A 148 3.53 -14.70 26.13
N SER A 149 4.76 -14.48 25.65
CA SER A 149 5.66 -13.47 26.21
C SER A 149 5.13 -12.06 25.98
N TYR A 150 4.59 -11.79 24.79
CA TYR A 150 3.95 -10.53 24.44
C TYR A 150 2.73 -10.26 25.34
N GLY A 151 1.83 -11.24 25.51
CA GLY A 151 0.67 -11.12 26.40
C GLY A 151 1.06 -10.80 27.85
N ARG A 152 2.04 -11.52 28.41
CA ARG A 152 2.56 -11.25 29.76
C ARG A 152 3.17 -9.86 29.87
N SER A 153 3.91 -9.42 28.86
CA SER A 153 4.57 -8.11 28.85
C SER A 153 3.54 -6.98 28.78
N THR A 154 2.55 -7.10 27.89
CA THR A 154 1.43 -6.16 27.78
C THR A 154 0.66 -6.03 29.09
N SER A 155 0.37 -7.14 29.77
CA SER A 155 -0.29 -7.12 31.09
C SER A 155 0.51 -6.33 32.14
N ARG A 156 1.84 -6.53 32.22
CA ARG A 156 2.70 -5.76 33.14
C ARG A 156 2.73 -4.26 32.80
N VAL A 157 2.75 -3.94 31.52
CA VAL A 157 2.86 -2.56 31.03
C VAL A 157 1.57 -1.77 31.28
N ILE A 158 0.40 -2.41 31.11
CA ILE A 158 -0.91 -1.79 31.41
C ILE A 158 -1.01 -1.34 32.88
N GLY A 159 -0.35 -2.05 33.80
CA GLY A 159 -0.27 -1.64 35.20
C GLY A 159 0.47 -0.33 35.46
N ARG A 160 1.30 0.14 34.51
CA ARG A 160 2.13 1.36 34.62
C ARG A 160 1.56 2.52 33.80
N LYS A 161 0.28 2.82 33.98
CA LYS A 161 -0.48 3.82 33.19
C LYS A 161 0.20 5.20 33.10
N ALA A 162 0.74 5.71 34.21
CA ALA A 162 1.40 7.01 34.23
C ALA A 162 2.68 7.05 33.36
N VAL A 163 3.48 5.99 33.42
CA VAL A 163 4.68 5.86 32.57
C VAL A 163 4.27 5.76 31.10
N MET A 164 3.25 4.96 30.78
CA MET A 164 2.75 4.83 29.42
C MET A 164 2.18 6.13 28.86
N LEU A 165 1.46 6.90 29.68
CA LEU A 165 0.97 8.21 29.30
C LEU A 165 2.14 9.19 29.06
N GLY A 166 3.16 9.17 29.91
CA GLY A 166 4.36 9.98 29.73
C GLY A 166 5.09 9.65 28.42
N ILE A 167 5.26 8.37 28.10
CA ILE A 167 5.85 7.91 26.84
C ILE A 167 4.98 8.34 25.65
N TYR A 168 3.66 8.18 25.73
CA TYR A 168 2.73 8.58 24.69
C TYR A 168 2.80 10.09 24.39
N LEU A 169 2.80 10.93 25.42
CA LEU A 169 2.95 12.38 25.27
C LEU A 169 4.33 12.76 24.71
N ALA A 170 5.39 12.07 25.13
CA ALA A 170 6.73 12.27 24.57
C ALA A 170 6.78 11.92 23.07
N LEU A 171 6.14 10.84 22.63
CA LEU A 171 6.05 10.45 21.22
C LEU A 171 5.25 11.46 20.39
N ILE A 172 4.14 11.99 20.92
CA ILE A 172 3.40 13.08 20.26
C ILE A 172 4.30 14.31 20.11
N GLY A 173 4.99 14.71 21.18
CA GLY A 173 5.92 15.84 21.17
C GLY A 173 7.04 15.64 20.14
N ALA A 174 7.65 14.46 20.12
CA ALA A 174 8.68 14.10 19.13
C ALA A 174 8.14 14.15 17.69
N THR A 175 6.92 13.67 17.46
CA THR A 175 6.27 13.70 16.16
C THR A 175 6.05 15.13 15.68
N ALA A 176 5.54 16.02 16.55
CA ALA A 176 5.34 17.43 16.23
C ALA A 176 6.66 18.15 15.89
N LEU A 177 7.73 17.86 16.66
CA LEU A 177 9.07 18.41 16.39
C LEU A 177 9.65 17.91 15.08
N LEU A 178 9.53 16.61 14.77
CA LEU A 178 10.01 16.03 13.52
C LEU A 178 9.22 16.55 12.32
N PHE A 179 7.90 16.65 12.43
CA PHE A 179 7.04 17.15 11.36
C PHE A 179 7.43 18.56 10.90
N ASN A 180 7.81 19.43 11.84
CA ASN A 180 8.28 20.79 11.55
C ASN A 180 9.70 20.83 10.94
N LYS A 181 10.49 19.75 11.04
CA LYS A 181 11.84 19.68 10.49
C LYS A 181 11.91 19.04 9.10
N VAL A 182 10.91 18.25 8.71
CA VAL A 182 10.90 17.60 7.40
C VAL A 182 10.61 18.64 6.31
N PRO A 183 11.53 18.86 5.35
CA PRO A 183 11.32 19.81 4.27
C PRO A 183 10.16 19.36 3.37
N GLY A 184 9.28 20.30 3.03
CA GLY A 184 8.22 20.05 2.07
C GLY A 184 8.78 19.85 0.66
N GLY A 185 8.24 18.88 -0.05
CA GLY A 185 8.49 18.64 -1.48
C GLY A 185 7.22 18.13 -2.13
N PHE A 186 7.00 18.46 -3.41
CA PHE A 186 5.77 18.08 -4.10
C PHE A 186 5.89 16.69 -4.76
N VAL A 187 6.70 16.61 -5.82
CA VAL A 187 6.99 15.35 -6.53
C VAL A 187 8.49 15.31 -6.76
N PRO A 188 9.19 14.22 -6.38
CA PRO A 188 10.62 14.10 -6.64
C PRO A 188 10.86 14.12 -8.15
N MET A 189 11.91 14.82 -8.58
CA MET A 189 12.30 14.77 -9.99
C MET A 189 12.73 13.34 -10.33
N GLN A 190 12.09 12.79 -11.36
CA GLN A 190 12.43 11.48 -11.90
C GLN A 190 13.35 11.67 -13.10
N ASP A 191 14.35 10.81 -13.23
CA ASP A 191 15.13 10.73 -14.45
C ASP A 191 14.23 10.22 -15.59
N LYS A 192 13.92 11.12 -16.52
CA LYS A 192 13.11 10.81 -17.71
C LYS A 192 13.97 10.38 -18.90
N GLN A 193 15.28 10.21 -18.69
CA GLN A 193 16.26 9.81 -19.69
C GLN A 193 16.35 10.77 -20.89
N TYR A 194 15.94 12.03 -20.68
CA TYR A 194 16.15 13.11 -21.64
C TYR A 194 16.64 14.36 -20.92
N LEU A 195 17.56 15.07 -21.55
CA LEU A 195 18.08 16.34 -21.10
C LEU A 195 17.58 17.42 -22.07
N VAL A 196 17.03 18.52 -21.54
CA VAL A 196 16.69 19.70 -22.35
C VAL A 196 17.70 20.79 -22.04
N SER A 197 18.40 21.25 -23.06
CA SER A 197 19.35 22.37 -22.97
C SER A 197 18.84 23.52 -23.82
N PHE A 198 19.01 24.75 -23.33
CA PHE A 198 18.60 25.96 -24.02
C PHE A 198 19.82 26.87 -24.23
N ALA A 199 19.94 27.48 -25.40
CA ALA A 199 20.91 28.51 -25.70
C ALA A 199 20.17 29.84 -25.89
N GLN A 200 20.59 30.87 -25.17
CA GLN A 200 20.09 32.23 -25.37
C GLN A 200 21.25 33.11 -25.85
N LEU A 201 21.11 33.67 -27.06
CA LEU A 201 22.09 34.56 -27.66
C LEU A 201 21.63 36.03 -27.50
N PRO A 202 22.55 37.01 -27.60
CA PRO A 202 22.20 38.42 -27.60
C PRO A 202 21.24 38.79 -28.73
N ASP A 203 20.41 39.81 -28.49
CA ASP A 203 19.46 40.31 -29.47
C ASP A 203 20.17 40.70 -30.79
N GLY A 204 19.55 40.35 -31.92
CA GLY A 204 20.13 40.57 -33.26
C GLY A 204 21.16 39.54 -33.71
N ALA A 205 21.37 38.44 -32.97
CA ALA A 205 22.19 37.33 -33.45
C ALA A 205 21.61 36.68 -34.72
N SER A 206 22.46 36.39 -35.70
CA SER A 206 22.07 35.70 -36.93
C SER A 206 21.74 34.22 -36.67
N LEU A 207 20.99 33.62 -37.60
CA LEU A 207 20.68 32.19 -37.56
C LEU A 207 21.97 31.35 -37.57
N ASP A 208 22.95 31.71 -38.41
CA ASP A 208 24.24 31.03 -38.50
C ASP A 208 24.97 31.00 -37.16
N ARG A 209 24.98 32.12 -36.44
CA ARG A 209 25.61 32.22 -35.11
C ARG A 209 24.89 31.36 -34.07
N THR A 210 23.58 31.23 -34.19
CA THR A 210 22.78 30.36 -33.33
C THR A 210 23.06 28.89 -33.64
N GLU A 211 23.18 28.53 -34.92
CA GLU A 211 23.48 27.16 -35.35
C GLU A 211 24.87 26.71 -34.88
N ASP A 212 25.88 27.57 -34.95
CA ASP A 212 27.22 27.29 -34.44
C ASP A 212 27.22 26.95 -32.94
N VAL A 213 26.44 27.69 -32.14
CA VAL A 213 26.31 27.44 -30.70
C VAL A 213 25.62 26.11 -30.43
N ILE A 214 24.53 25.81 -31.16
CA ILE A 214 23.82 24.53 -31.02
C ILE A 214 24.71 23.35 -31.41
N ARG A 215 25.48 23.44 -32.51
CA ARG A 215 26.44 22.40 -32.92
C ARG A 215 27.48 22.14 -31.84
N ARG A 216 28.04 23.20 -31.25
CA ARG A 216 29.00 23.09 -30.14
C ARG A 216 28.41 22.40 -28.93
N MET A 217 27.16 22.72 -28.58
CA MET A 217 26.44 22.06 -27.47
C MET A 217 26.22 20.58 -27.75
N SER A 218 25.82 20.21 -28.98
CA SER A 218 25.63 18.81 -29.38
C SER A 218 26.93 18.01 -29.32
N ASP A 219 28.05 18.58 -29.79
CA ASP A 219 29.37 17.92 -29.74
C ASP A 219 29.85 17.69 -28.32
N ILE A 220 29.55 18.60 -27.38
CA ILE A 220 29.87 18.42 -25.96
C ILE A 220 29.00 17.32 -25.35
N ALA A 221 27.69 17.31 -25.64
CA ALA A 221 26.77 16.30 -25.12
C ALA A 221 27.14 14.87 -25.59
N LEU A 222 27.57 14.71 -26.84
CA LEU A 222 27.97 13.42 -27.42
C LEU A 222 29.27 12.84 -26.85
N LYS A 223 30.07 13.63 -26.13
CA LYS A 223 31.29 13.15 -25.44
C LYS A 223 31.00 12.37 -24.15
N HIS A 224 29.77 12.42 -23.65
CA HIS A 224 29.37 11.69 -22.44
C HIS A 224 28.60 10.41 -22.79
N PRO A 225 28.89 9.25 -22.17
CA PRO A 225 28.12 8.03 -22.39
C PRO A 225 26.73 8.17 -21.75
N GLY A 226 25.67 8.27 -22.57
CA GLY A 226 24.29 8.43 -22.08
C GLY A 226 23.24 8.89 -23.10
N PRO A 227 23.51 9.83 -24.03
CA PRO A 227 22.51 10.32 -24.96
C PRO A 227 22.47 9.51 -26.26
N GLU A 228 21.34 8.83 -26.53
CA GLU A 228 21.00 8.40 -27.89
C GLU A 228 20.48 9.59 -28.70
N ARG A 229 20.99 9.77 -29.93
CA ARG A 229 20.70 10.95 -30.75
C ARG A 229 19.22 10.96 -31.20
N ARG A 230 18.41 11.82 -30.61
CA ARG A 230 17.07 12.19 -31.10
C ARG A 230 16.92 13.71 -31.16
N ASP A 231 17.58 14.32 -32.13
CA ASP A 231 17.47 15.75 -32.40
C ASP A 231 16.07 16.09 -32.94
N ARG A 232 15.17 16.57 -32.08
CA ARG A 232 13.94 17.28 -32.49
C ARG A 232 14.12 18.76 -32.21
N VAL A 233 14.75 19.47 -33.16
CA VAL A 233 14.78 20.93 -33.17
C VAL A 233 13.38 21.43 -33.47
N ARG A 234 12.64 21.87 -32.46
CA ARG A 234 11.44 22.68 -32.66
C ARG A 234 11.87 24.14 -32.64
N HIS A 235 11.79 24.80 -33.79
CA HIS A 235 11.90 26.24 -33.87
C HIS A 235 10.72 26.85 -33.12
N ALA A 236 10.96 27.33 -31.89
CA ALA A 236 10.04 28.24 -31.24
C ALA A 236 10.10 29.55 -32.06
N GLN A 237 9.09 29.78 -32.89
CA GLN A 237 8.84 31.10 -33.44
C GLN A 237 8.54 32.01 -32.24
N ALA A 238 9.47 32.91 -31.94
CA ALA A 238 9.24 34.01 -31.03
C ALA A 238 8.21 34.95 -31.67
N VAL A 239 7.21 35.33 -30.87
CA VAL A 239 6.45 36.58 -31.04
C VAL A 239 7.37 37.73 -30.64
#